data_AF-A0A7C7NW74-F1
#
_entry.id   AF-A0A7C7NW74-F1
#
_cell.length_a   1.000
_cell.length_b   1.000
_cell.length_c   1.000
_cell.angle_alpha   90.00
_cell.angle_beta   90.00
_cell.angle_gamma   90.00
#
_symmetry.space_group_name_H-M   'P 1'
#
loop_
_entity.id
_entity.type
_entity.pdbx_description
1 polymer ?
#
loop_
_entity_poly.entity_id
_entity_poly.type
_entity_poly.pdbx_seq_one_letter_code
_entity_poly.pdbx_strand_id
1 'polypeptide(L)'
;MADRVDGGGVTPVYVAWHTARHQDLAVNGVLRGCEEVLGSWADRVGLEGDTWRGLAEGEDLDLVPRLDPEAVAGYLLAVCDATIAWLAEADLGVLDGVPDSAAALSTIDTPEDRFGWLYSMWEGKPGHFFLSWEAVGHGFNHLGELITLRNRLGFSRF
;
A
#
# COMPACT_ATOMS: atom_id res chain seq x y z
N MET A 1 -21.70 2.64 8.21
CA MET A 1 -21.93 2.30 6.79
C MET A 1 -20.75 2.87 6.04
N ALA A 2 -19.99 2.08 5.30
CA ALA A 2 -18.79 2.59 4.63
C ALA A 2 -19.20 3.51 3.47
N ASP A 3 -18.54 4.66 3.31
CA ASP A 3 -18.84 5.61 2.24
C ASP A 3 -18.54 4.97 0.89
N ARG A 4 -19.58 4.80 0.07
CA ARG A 4 -19.47 4.18 -1.26
C ARG A 4 -20.16 5.05 -2.29
N VAL A 5 -19.52 5.12 -3.45
CA VAL A 5 -20.09 5.74 -4.64
C VAL A 5 -21.04 4.74 -5.33
N ASP A 6 -22.18 5.24 -5.79
CA ASP A 6 -23.19 4.53 -6.62
C ASP A 6 -23.64 3.14 -6.09
N GLY A 7 -23.50 2.89 -4.79
CA GLY A 7 -23.92 1.63 -4.17
C GLY A 7 -22.97 0.44 -4.37
N GLY A 8 -21.75 0.65 -4.91
CA GLY A 8 -20.83 -0.47 -5.16
C GLY A 8 -19.37 -0.15 -5.48
N GLY A 9 -18.94 1.12 -5.48
CA GLY A 9 -17.53 1.48 -5.65
C GLY A 9 -16.65 1.14 -4.44
N VAL A 10 -15.33 1.12 -4.63
CA VAL A 10 -14.33 0.96 -3.55
C VAL A 10 -14.49 2.05 -2.49
N THR A 11 -14.21 1.72 -1.24
CA THR A 11 -14.30 2.69 -0.15
C THR A 11 -13.04 3.56 -0.08
N PRO A 12 -13.14 4.86 0.25
CA PRO A 12 -11.96 5.72 0.41
C PRO A 12 -10.95 5.19 1.42
N VAL A 13 -11.42 4.56 2.51
CA VAL A 13 -10.54 3.94 3.51
C VAL A 13 -9.75 2.76 2.93
N TYR A 14 -10.36 1.94 2.06
CA TYR A 14 -9.64 0.87 1.40
C TYR A 14 -8.61 1.38 0.39
N VAL A 15 -8.94 2.43 -0.37
CA VAL A 15 -7.96 3.03 -1.30
C VAL A 15 -6.74 3.55 -0.54
N ALA A 16 -6.93 4.22 0.60
CA ALA A 16 -5.83 4.68 1.45
C ALA A 16 -5.03 3.51 2.04
N TRP A 17 -5.72 2.46 2.53
CA TRP A 17 -5.11 1.23 3.04
C TRP A 17 -4.28 0.51 1.97
N HIS A 18 -4.85 0.27 0.80
CA HIS A 18 -4.20 -0.36 -0.35
C HIS A 18 -2.95 0.40 -0.78
N THR A 19 -3.06 1.72 -0.91
CA THR A 19 -1.93 2.59 -1.24
C THR A 19 -0.80 2.47 -0.23
N ALA A 20 -1.12 2.57 1.06
CA ALA A 20 -0.14 2.46 2.13
C ALA A 20 0.51 1.06 2.17
N ARG A 21 -0.28 -0.01 1.98
CA ARG A 21 0.23 -1.39 1.98
C ARG A 21 1.20 -1.66 0.85
N HIS A 22 0.87 -1.24 -0.37
CA HIS A 22 1.76 -1.38 -1.53
C HIS A 22 3.08 -0.64 -1.31
N GLN A 23 3.02 0.63 -0.90
CA GLN A 23 4.24 1.39 -0.65
C GLN A 23 5.07 0.80 0.51
N ASP A 24 4.46 0.42 1.62
CA ASP A 24 5.18 -0.12 2.78
C ASP A 24 5.92 -1.41 2.41
N LEU A 25 5.24 -2.35 1.74
CA LEU A 25 5.86 -3.58 1.30
C LEU A 25 6.94 -3.33 0.24
N ALA A 26 6.65 -2.52 -0.78
CA ALA A 26 7.58 -2.25 -1.87
C ALA A 26 8.86 -1.54 -1.40
N VAL A 27 8.73 -0.57 -0.50
CA VAL A 27 9.87 0.23 -0.04
C VAL A 27 10.55 -0.43 1.16
N ASN A 28 9.81 -0.75 2.22
CA ASN A 28 10.40 -1.27 3.45
C ASN A 28 10.70 -2.77 3.33
N GLY A 29 9.75 -3.57 2.88
CA GLY A 29 9.91 -5.01 2.75
C GLY A 29 10.84 -5.44 1.61
N VAL A 30 10.64 -4.91 0.39
CA VAL A 30 11.39 -5.33 -0.79
C VAL A 30 12.69 -4.55 -0.95
N LEU A 31 12.61 -3.22 -1.09
CA LEU A 31 13.77 -2.41 -1.45
C LEU A 31 14.78 -2.26 -0.29
N ARG A 32 14.29 -2.04 0.93
CA ARG A 32 15.13 -1.88 2.12
C ARG A 32 15.42 -3.21 2.83
N GLY A 33 14.58 -4.23 2.63
CA GLY A 33 14.71 -5.52 3.32
C GLY A 33 14.58 -5.40 4.85
N CYS A 34 13.76 -4.47 5.34
CA CYS A 34 13.55 -4.25 6.77
C CYS A 34 12.10 -4.49 7.18
N GLU A 35 11.83 -4.43 8.48
CA GLU A 35 10.47 -4.49 9.00
C GLU A 35 9.59 -3.38 8.39
N GLU A 36 8.37 -3.75 8.03
CA GLU A 36 7.34 -2.85 7.53
C GLU A 36 6.80 -1.96 8.66
N VAL A 37 6.39 -0.74 8.31
CA VAL A 37 5.74 0.19 9.25
C VAL A 37 4.49 -0.46 9.85
N LEU A 38 3.78 -1.28 9.07
CA LEU A 38 2.59 -2.02 9.48
C LEU A 38 2.77 -2.79 10.79
N GLY A 39 3.97 -3.32 11.08
CA GLY A 39 4.21 -4.09 12.31
C GLY A 39 3.87 -3.31 13.60
N SER A 40 4.03 -1.98 13.58
CA SER A 40 3.68 -1.09 14.71
C SER A 40 2.28 -0.45 14.61
N TRP A 41 1.59 -0.66 13.49
CA TRP A 41 0.30 -0.05 13.17
C TRP A 41 -0.86 -1.05 13.05
N ALA A 42 -0.60 -2.35 12.90
CA ALA A 42 -1.60 -3.37 12.59
C ALA A 42 -2.83 -3.32 13.53
N ASP A 43 -2.59 -3.30 14.84
CA ASP A 43 -3.67 -3.19 15.85
C ASP A 43 -4.45 -1.88 15.73
N ARG A 44 -3.77 -0.76 15.39
CA ARG A 44 -4.38 0.56 15.30
C ARG A 44 -5.29 0.68 14.09
N VAL A 45 -4.89 0.09 12.97
CA VAL A 45 -5.67 0.10 11.73
C VAL A 45 -6.78 -0.96 11.72
N GLY A 46 -6.86 -1.81 12.74
CA GLY A 46 -7.87 -2.87 12.84
C GLY A 46 -7.57 -4.11 12.00
N LEU A 47 -6.29 -4.34 11.67
CA LEU A 47 -5.83 -5.56 11.00
C LEU A 47 -5.50 -6.64 12.04
N GLU A 48 -6.06 -7.84 11.85
CA GLU A 48 -5.70 -9.03 12.60
C GLU A 48 -5.25 -10.12 11.62
N GLY A 49 -4.04 -10.64 11.79
CA GLY A 49 -3.50 -11.74 10.99
C GLY A 49 -2.91 -11.29 9.65
N ASP A 50 -3.50 -11.79 8.55
CA ASP A 50 -3.00 -11.71 7.17
C ASP A 50 -2.49 -10.32 6.73
N THR A 51 -1.17 -10.08 6.84
CA THR A 51 -0.54 -8.80 6.49
C THR A 51 -0.43 -8.53 4.99
N TRP A 52 -0.70 -9.54 4.16
CA TRP A 52 -0.84 -9.38 2.71
C TRP A 52 -2.18 -8.72 2.30
N ARG A 53 -3.16 -8.61 3.21
CA ARG A 53 -4.45 -7.96 2.89
C ARG A 53 -4.24 -6.48 2.55
N GLY A 54 -4.98 -5.98 1.57
CA GLY A 54 -4.74 -4.66 0.96
C GLY A 54 -3.84 -4.67 -0.26
N LEU A 55 -3.09 -5.75 -0.55
CA LEU A 55 -2.30 -5.82 -1.78
C LEU A 55 -3.16 -6.11 -3.03
N ALA A 56 -4.36 -6.67 -2.85
CA ALA A 56 -5.23 -7.00 -3.97
C ALA A 56 -5.82 -5.72 -4.59
N GLU A 57 -5.98 -5.68 -5.91
CA GLU A 57 -6.71 -4.57 -6.57
C GLU A 57 -8.18 -4.54 -6.14
N GLY A 58 -8.76 -5.73 -5.92
CA GLY A 58 -10.12 -5.89 -5.42
C GLY A 58 -10.21 -5.71 -3.91
N GLU A 59 -11.24 -5.01 -3.46
CA GLU A 59 -11.46 -4.71 -2.05
C GLU A 59 -11.66 -5.96 -1.18
N ASP A 60 -10.94 -6.02 -0.05
CA ASP A 60 -11.17 -7.01 1.01
C ASP A 60 -12.44 -6.65 1.79
N LEU A 61 -13.60 -7.06 1.27
CA LEU A 61 -14.92 -6.65 1.76
C LEU A 61 -15.16 -6.96 3.24
N ASP A 62 -14.54 -7.99 3.79
CA ASP A 62 -14.61 -8.38 5.21
C ASP A 62 -13.60 -7.62 6.09
N LEU A 63 -12.57 -7.01 5.50
CA LEU A 63 -11.61 -6.17 6.21
C LEU A 63 -12.13 -4.74 6.37
N VAL A 64 -12.76 -4.17 5.33
CA VAL A 64 -13.20 -2.76 5.34
C VAL A 64 -14.02 -2.35 6.56
N PRO A 65 -14.98 -3.14 7.07
CA PRO A 65 -15.74 -2.75 8.26
C PRO A 65 -14.91 -2.70 9.55
N ARG A 66 -13.72 -3.29 9.56
CA ARG A 66 -12.79 -3.34 10.69
C ARG A 66 -11.74 -2.22 10.64
N LEU A 67 -11.50 -1.64 9.47
CA LEU A 67 -10.52 -0.58 9.31
C LEU A 67 -10.96 0.69 10.05
N ASP A 68 -10.09 1.22 10.90
CA ASP A 68 -10.24 2.56 11.47
C ASP A 68 -9.77 3.60 10.43
N PRO A 69 -10.65 4.46 9.88
CA PRO A 69 -10.27 5.41 8.83
C PRO A 69 -9.21 6.43 9.27
N GLU A 70 -9.23 6.87 10.52
CA GLU A 70 -8.25 7.85 11.02
C GLU A 70 -6.89 7.16 11.20
N ALA A 71 -6.87 5.95 11.75
CA ALA A 71 -5.64 5.19 11.88
C ALA A 71 -5.04 4.80 10.52
N VAL A 72 -5.85 4.45 9.52
CA VAL A 72 -5.38 4.17 8.15
C VAL A 72 -4.76 5.41 7.52
N ALA A 73 -5.36 6.59 7.70
CA ALA A 73 -4.76 7.84 7.24
C ALA A 73 -3.41 8.11 7.93
N GLY A 74 -3.33 7.87 9.25
CA GLY A 74 -2.08 7.96 10.01
C GLY A 74 -1.01 6.97 9.53
N TYR A 75 -1.40 5.74 9.21
CA TYR A 75 -0.51 4.71 8.68
C TYR A 75 0.05 5.08 7.30
N LEU A 76 -0.80 5.57 6.38
CA LEU A 76 -0.36 6.07 5.07
C LEU A 76 0.71 7.16 5.23
N LEU A 77 0.47 8.14 6.10
CA LEU A 77 1.44 9.20 6.36
C LEU A 77 2.73 8.67 6.97
N ALA A 78 2.65 7.72 7.91
CA ALA A 78 3.82 7.11 8.53
C ALA A 78 4.69 6.33 7.52
N VAL A 79 4.07 5.67 6.55
CA VAL A 79 4.79 5.00 5.44
C VAL A 79 5.50 6.01 4.54
N CYS A 80 4.84 7.13 4.22
CA CYS A 80 5.46 8.22 3.47
C CYS A 80 6.64 8.83 4.23
N ASP A 81 6.48 9.14 5.52
CA ASP A 81 7.52 9.70 6.37
C ASP A 81 8.72 8.75 6.52
N ALA A 82 8.47 7.45 6.73
CA ALA A 82 9.52 6.43 6.79
C ALA A 82 10.30 6.32 5.48
N THR A 83 9.61 6.45 4.35
CA THR A 83 10.23 6.45 3.01
C THR A 83 11.10 7.68 2.80
N ILE A 84 10.59 8.88 3.13
CA ILE A 84 11.30 10.16 2.99
C ILE A 84 12.53 10.20 3.89
N ALA A 85 12.37 9.80 5.16
CA ALA A 85 13.47 9.77 6.13
C ALA A 85 14.60 8.85 5.66
N TRP A 86 14.26 7.67 5.13
CA TRP A 86 15.27 6.76 4.57
C TRP A 86 15.97 7.36 3.35
N LEU A 87 15.23 7.93 2.39
CA LEU A 87 15.81 8.54 1.18
C LEU A 87 16.76 9.71 1.48
N ALA A 88 16.56 10.40 2.60
CA ALA A 88 17.44 11.51 3.00
C ALA A 88 18.85 11.04 3.42
N GLU A 89 19.00 9.78 3.83
CA GLU A 89 20.25 9.25 4.40
C GLU A 89 20.81 8.04 3.63
N ALA A 90 20.01 7.42 2.77
CA ALA A 90 20.36 6.18 2.08
C ALA A 90 21.49 6.36 1.04
N ASP A 91 22.30 5.31 0.89
CA ASP A 91 23.09 5.12 -0.33
C ASP A 91 22.16 4.68 -1.47
N LEU A 92 21.95 5.57 -2.44
CA LEU A 92 21.04 5.34 -3.55
C LEU A 92 21.56 4.32 -4.58
N GLY A 93 22.78 3.78 -4.42
CA GLY A 93 23.26 2.66 -5.22
C GLY A 93 22.37 1.41 -5.13
N VAL A 94 21.59 1.27 -4.06
CA VAL A 94 20.57 0.22 -3.92
C VAL A 94 19.48 0.28 -5.01
N LEU A 95 19.24 1.45 -5.61
CA LEU A 95 18.22 1.66 -6.62
C LEU A 95 18.56 1.00 -7.97
N ASP A 96 19.85 0.75 -8.23
CA ASP A 96 20.33 0.08 -9.44
C ASP A 96 20.36 -1.45 -9.30
N GLY A 97 20.21 -1.96 -8.07
CA GLY A 97 20.15 -3.39 -7.78
C GLY A 97 18.79 -4.01 -8.12
N VAL A 98 18.73 -5.35 -8.17
CA VAL A 98 17.48 -6.11 -8.31
C VAL A 98 17.21 -6.81 -6.97
N PRO A 99 16.28 -6.31 -6.14
CA PRO A 99 15.93 -6.94 -4.88
C PRO A 99 15.14 -8.25 -5.10
N ASP A 100 15.18 -9.13 -4.11
CA ASP A 100 14.38 -10.37 -4.11
C ASP A 100 12.95 -10.08 -3.62
N SER A 101 12.11 -9.61 -4.54
CA SER A 101 10.71 -9.28 -4.24
C SER A 101 9.86 -10.50 -3.87
N ALA A 102 10.21 -11.68 -4.38
CA ALA A 102 9.49 -12.92 -4.06
C ALA A 102 9.72 -13.33 -2.60
N ALA A 103 10.95 -13.17 -2.08
CA ALA A 103 11.25 -13.41 -0.67
C ALA A 103 10.48 -12.48 0.26
N ALA A 104 10.35 -11.19 -0.09
CA ALA A 104 9.56 -10.23 0.70
C ALA A 104 8.06 -10.59 0.70
N LEU A 105 7.48 -10.93 -0.46
CA LEU A 105 6.08 -11.38 -0.55
C LEU A 105 5.82 -12.67 0.24
N SER A 106 6.77 -13.62 0.20
CA SER A 106 6.70 -14.86 0.98
C SER A 106 6.82 -14.62 2.49
N THR A 107 7.53 -13.58 2.94
CA THR A 107 7.72 -13.28 4.37
C THR A 107 6.42 -12.87 5.05
N ILE A 108 5.47 -12.32 4.29
CA ILE A 108 4.13 -11.94 4.76
C ILE A 108 3.05 -12.94 4.34
N ASP A 109 3.45 -14.17 3.96
CA ASP A 109 2.56 -15.25 3.55
C ASP A 109 1.61 -14.87 2.40
N THR A 110 2.08 -14.06 1.43
CA THR A 110 1.26 -13.66 0.28
C THR A 110 0.86 -14.88 -0.56
N PRO A 111 -0.44 -15.16 -0.80
CA PRO A 111 -0.85 -16.34 -1.56
C PRO A 111 -0.53 -16.23 -3.07
N GLU A 112 0.41 -17.02 -3.57
CA GLU A 112 0.82 -17.01 -4.99
C GLU A 112 -0.34 -17.28 -5.97
N ASP A 113 -1.29 -18.12 -5.60
CA ASP A 113 -2.46 -18.46 -6.44
C ASP A 113 -3.41 -17.28 -6.66
N ARG A 114 -3.41 -16.31 -5.73
CA ARG A 114 -4.20 -15.07 -5.80
C ARG A 114 -3.39 -13.87 -6.30
N PHE A 115 -2.09 -13.88 -6.05
CA PHE A 115 -1.20 -12.75 -6.28
C PHE A 115 -0.13 -13.01 -7.35
N GLY A 116 -0.25 -14.08 -8.15
CA GLY A 116 0.73 -14.39 -9.20
C GLY A 116 1.00 -13.22 -10.16
N TRP A 117 0.03 -12.33 -10.36
CA TRP A 117 0.21 -11.08 -11.10
C TRP A 117 1.21 -10.13 -10.44
N LEU A 118 1.20 -10.00 -9.10
CA LEU A 118 2.09 -9.14 -8.33
C LEU A 118 3.51 -9.71 -8.31
N TYR A 119 3.64 -11.03 -8.07
CA TYR A 119 4.91 -11.74 -8.19
C TYR A 119 5.53 -11.51 -9.58
N SER A 120 4.76 -11.72 -10.65
CA SER A 120 5.23 -11.51 -12.03
C SER A 120 5.55 -10.05 -12.34
N MET A 121 4.79 -9.11 -11.78
CA MET A 121 5.00 -7.68 -11.99
C MET A 121 6.29 -7.19 -11.34
N TRP A 122 6.64 -7.71 -10.16
CA TRP A 122 7.81 -7.30 -9.39
C TRP A 122 9.08 -8.08 -9.73
N GLU A 123 8.95 -9.28 -10.29
CA GLU A 123 10.09 -10.13 -10.66
C GLU A 123 11.09 -9.39 -11.57
N GLY A 124 12.36 -9.40 -11.15
CA GLY A 124 13.47 -8.83 -11.92
C GLY A 124 13.45 -7.31 -12.03
N LYS A 125 12.56 -6.61 -11.31
CA LYS A 125 12.52 -5.14 -11.34
C LYS A 125 13.69 -4.54 -10.56
N PRO A 126 14.32 -3.48 -11.08
CA PRO A 126 15.36 -2.77 -10.36
C PRO A 126 14.79 -1.99 -9.18
N GLY A 127 15.61 -1.65 -8.18
CA GLY A 127 15.19 -0.97 -6.96
C GLY A 127 14.45 0.35 -7.23
N HIS A 128 14.87 1.11 -8.25
CA HIS A 128 14.19 2.35 -8.63
C HIS A 128 12.74 2.14 -9.07
N PHE A 129 12.34 0.96 -9.57
CA PHE A 129 10.96 0.66 -9.92
C PHE A 129 10.04 0.75 -8.69
N PHE A 130 10.45 0.18 -7.56
CA PHE A 130 9.66 0.18 -6.33
C PHE A 130 9.47 1.59 -5.75
N LEU A 131 10.38 2.53 -6.03
CA LEU A 131 10.15 3.94 -5.70
C LEU A 131 9.31 4.65 -6.76
N SER A 132 9.71 4.61 -8.02
CA SER A 132 9.09 5.42 -9.06
C SER A 132 7.66 4.95 -9.38
N TRP A 133 7.43 3.65 -9.33
CA TRP A 133 6.12 3.06 -9.58
C TRP A 133 5.34 2.92 -8.28
N GLU A 134 5.76 2.08 -7.32
CA GLU A 134 4.91 1.77 -6.15
C GLU A 134 4.74 2.98 -5.20
N ALA A 135 5.81 3.70 -4.87
CA ALA A 135 5.68 4.85 -3.97
C ALA A 135 5.09 6.11 -4.64
N VAL A 136 5.41 6.36 -5.91
CA VAL A 136 5.02 7.60 -6.61
C VAL A 136 3.87 7.38 -7.60
N GLY A 137 4.05 6.50 -8.59
CA GLY A 137 3.07 6.28 -9.66
C GLY A 137 1.74 5.70 -9.18
N HIS A 138 1.79 4.60 -8.43
CA HIS A 138 0.64 3.94 -7.83
C HIS A 138 -0.07 4.86 -6.82
N GLY A 139 0.69 5.48 -5.91
CA GLY A 139 0.15 6.48 -4.99
C GLY A 139 -0.54 7.68 -5.67
N PHE A 140 0.03 8.20 -6.76
CA PHE A 140 -0.59 9.30 -7.51
C PHE A 140 -1.90 8.86 -8.20
N ASN A 141 -1.95 7.65 -8.75
CA ASN A 141 -3.16 7.11 -9.36
C ASN A 141 -4.29 6.99 -8.31
N HIS A 142 -4.00 6.46 -7.12
CA HIS A 142 -4.99 6.33 -6.06
C HIS A 142 -5.35 7.66 -5.39
N LEU A 143 -4.46 8.66 -5.39
CA LEU A 143 -4.85 10.03 -5.07
C LEU A 143 -5.91 10.56 -6.05
N GLY A 144 -5.74 10.31 -7.35
CA GLY A 144 -6.74 10.63 -8.37
C GLY A 144 -8.07 9.92 -8.16
N GLU A 145 -8.03 8.65 -7.74
CA GLU A 145 -9.21 7.88 -7.35
C GLU A 145 -9.90 8.49 -6.12
N LEU A 146 -9.17 8.81 -5.05
CA LEU A 146 -9.71 9.47 -3.86
C LEU A 146 -10.35 10.82 -4.18
N ILE A 147 -9.75 11.62 -5.07
CA ILE A 147 -10.34 12.87 -5.55
C ILE A 147 -11.66 12.61 -6.27
N THR A 148 -11.70 11.58 -7.12
CA THR A 148 -12.90 11.18 -7.86
C THR A 148 -14.01 10.72 -6.91
N LEU A 149 -13.68 9.89 -5.92
CA LEU A 149 -14.61 9.42 -4.88
C LEU A 149 -15.16 10.60 -4.07
N ARG A 150 -14.29 11.49 -3.58
CA ARG A 150 -14.68 12.70 -2.85
C ARG A 150 -15.67 13.55 -3.66
N ASN A 151 -15.41 13.74 -4.94
CA ASN A 151 -16.28 14.53 -5.82
C ASN A 151 -17.65 13.86 -5.99
N ARG A 152 -17.69 12.54 -6.23
CA ARG A 152 -18.94 11.79 -6.42
C ARG A 152 -19.76 11.62 -5.14
N LEU A 153 -19.12 11.62 -3.98
CA LEU A 153 -19.77 11.63 -2.67
C LEU A 153 -20.32 13.02 -2.28
N GLY A 154 -20.10 14.05 -3.10
CA GLY A 154 -20.58 15.41 -2.82
C GLY A 154 -19.75 16.16 -1.78
N PHE A 155 -18.53 15.70 -1.49
CA PHE A 155 -17.61 16.35 -0.55
C PHE A 155 -16.67 17.38 -1.20
N SER A 156 -16.71 17.53 -2.53
CA SER A 156 -16.01 18.63 -3.20
C SER A 156 -16.67 19.97 -2.90
N ARG A 157 -15.86 20.98 -2.59
CA ARG A 157 -16.31 22.39 -2.48
C ARG A 157 -16.16 23.16 -3.79
N PHE A 158 -15.60 22.52 -4.82
CA PHE A 158 -15.38 23.05 -6.17
C PHE A 158 -16.17 22.23 -7.19
#